data_AF-A0AAV2QHS8-F1
#
_entry.id   AF-A0AAV2QHS8-F1
#
_cell.length_a   1.000
_cell.length_b   1.000
_cell.length_c   1.000
_cell.angle_alpha   90.00
_cell.angle_beta   90.00
_cell.angle_gamma   90.00
#
_symmetry.space_group_name_H-M   'P 1'
#
loop_
_entity.id
_entity.type
_entity.pdbx_description
1 polymer ?
#
loop_
_entity_poly.entity_id
_entity_poly.type
_entity_poly.pdbx_seq_one_letter_code
_entity_poly.pdbx_strand_id
1 'polypeptide(L)'
;QDGGDKYEQKYTEMKGRRYKDLMNHYTDIKERKDLVKDVDEIMVKLEQYVGKQNMPAYHDFLGMFGRMMVNRFCLMDTTMTILGSSLYLSASIFDHACNPNAYVSFKGKNVVIRSLVDMDVMDLSKIRIGYIDLIKPSRDRMSELHDKWFFWCDCSSCHDELKQAFELSAAC
;
A
#
# COMPACT_ATOMS: atom_id res chain seq x y z
N GLN A 1 20.24 8.88 15.11
CA GLN A 1 18.84 9.02 14.67
C GLN A 1 18.14 7.69 14.93
N ASP A 2 17.02 7.71 15.66
CA ASP A 2 16.20 6.52 15.96
C ASP A 2 15.23 6.21 14.82
N GLY A 3 15.73 6.21 13.57
CA GLY A 3 14.98 5.88 12.37
C GLY A 3 15.41 4.53 11.77
N GLY A 4 14.56 3.93 10.94
CA GLY A 4 14.80 2.60 10.35
C GLY A 4 14.31 1.46 11.22
N ASP A 5 15.10 0.39 11.35
CA ASP A 5 14.70 -0.86 12.01
C ASP A 5 14.64 -0.81 13.55
N LYS A 6 14.99 0.33 14.14
CA LYS A 6 15.02 0.52 15.59
C LYS A 6 13.70 1.02 16.16
N TYR A 7 12.87 1.65 15.33
CA TYR A 7 11.56 2.14 15.73
C TYR A 7 10.48 1.09 15.44
N GLU A 8 9.70 0.73 16.45
CA GLU A 8 8.55 -0.15 16.34
C GLU A 8 7.27 0.65 16.60
N GLN A 9 6.35 0.68 15.64
CA GLN A 9 5.03 1.25 15.84
C GLN A 9 4.08 0.15 16.33
N LYS A 10 3.59 0.27 17.57
CA LYS A 10 2.63 -0.66 18.15
C LYS A 10 1.24 -0.48 17.52
N TYR A 11 0.56 -1.61 17.29
CA TYR A 11 -0.85 -1.65 16.89
C TYR A 11 -1.72 -2.46 17.87
N THR A 12 -1.09 -3.17 18.82
CA THR A 12 -1.70 -3.63 20.07
C THR A 12 -0.68 -3.47 21.20
N GLU A 13 -1.05 -3.79 22.45
CA GLU A 13 -0.11 -3.79 23.58
C GLU A 13 1.09 -4.73 23.35
N MET A 14 0.85 -5.85 22.67
CA MET A 14 1.84 -6.91 22.49
C MET A 14 2.47 -6.94 21.10
N LYS A 15 1.85 -6.31 20.09
CA LYS A 15 2.28 -6.39 18.70
C LYS A 15 2.60 -5.01 18.12
N GLY A 16 3.67 -4.97 17.35
CA GLY A 16 4.05 -3.80 16.56
C GLY A 16 4.74 -4.20 15.28
N ARG A 17 5.08 -3.18 14.49
CA ARG A 17 5.73 -3.33 13.19
C ARG A 17 6.88 -2.36 13.05
N ARG A 18 8.00 -2.83 12.51
CA ARG A 18 9.18 -2.04 12.14
C ARG A 18 9.28 -1.94 10.62
N TYR A 19 10.15 -1.07 10.14
CA TYR A 19 10.39 -0.89 8.71
C TYR A 19 10.82 -2.18 7.99
N LYS A 20 11.77 -2.94 8.55
CA LYS A 20 12.16 -4.26 8.01
C LYS A 20 11.05 -5.31 7.93
N ASP A 21 9.97 -5.15 8.69
CA ASP A 21 8.84 -6.09 8.72
C ASP A 21 7.82 -5.79 7.59
N LEU A 22 8.02 -4.71 6.82
CA LEU A 22 7.21 -4.38 5.65
C LEU A 22 7.47 -5.37 4.49
N MET A 23 6.46 -5.61 3.65
CA MET A 23 6.68 -6.35 2.40
C MET A 23 7.54 -5.49 1.46
N ASN A 24 8.42 -6.09 0.66
CA ASN A 24 9.27 -5.32 -0.26
C ASN A 24 9.12 -5.71 -1.74
N HIS A 25 8.52 -6.85 -2.06
CA HIS A 25 8.42 -7.35 -3.44
C HIS A 25 9.74 -7.23 -4.24
N TYR A 26 10.87 -7.48 -3.57
CA TYR A 26 12.19 -7.22 -4.14
C TYR A 26 12.42 -7.97 -5.46
N THR A 27 12.05 -9.25 -5.52
CA THR A 27 12.20 -10.08 -6.72
C THR A 27 11.32 -9.58 -7.84
N ASP A 28 10.05 -9.30 -7.55
CA ASP A 28 9.08 -8.83 -8.54
C ASP A 28 9.50 -7.49 -9.16
N ILE A 29 9.97 -6.55 -8.33
CA ILE A 29 10.45 -5.24 -8.78
C ILE A 29 11.74 -5.37 -9.59
N LYS A 30 12.68 -6.24 -9.17
CA LYS A 30 13.95 -6.46 -9.88
C LYS A 30 13.74 -6.98 -11.30
N GLU A 31 12.65 -7.70 -11.55
CA GLU A 31 12.29 -8.25 -12.87
C GLU A 31 11.51 -7.25 -13.74
N ARG A 32 10.97 -6.17 -13.15
CA ARG A 32 10.23 -5.10 -13.83
C ARG A 32 11.15 -4.00 -14.34
N LYS A 33 11.44 -4.02 -15.64
CA LYS A 33 12.37 -3.06 -16.30
C LYS A 33 11.99 -1.59 -16.10
N ASP A 34 10.71 -1.30 -16.09
CA ASP A 34 10.17 0.05 -15.84
C ASP A 34 10.47 0.51 -14.40
N LEU A 35 10.24 -0.34 -13.41
CA LEU A 35 10.51 0.00 -12.01
C LEU A 35 12.01 0.06 -11.70
N VAL A 36 12.82 -0.83 -12.29
CA VAL A 36 14.29 -0.76 -12.18
C VAL A 36 14.81 0.56 -12.75
N LYS A 37 14.26 1.01 -13.88
CA LYS A 37 14.61 2.32 -14.44
C LYS A 37 14.24 3.46 -13.49
N ASP A 38 13.06 3.43 -12.87
CA ASP A 38 12.66 4.43 -11.88
C ASP A 38 13.63 4.45 -10.69
N VAL A 39 14.05 3.27 -10.21
CA VAL A 39 15.03 3.12 -9.13
C VAL A 39 16.35 3.79 -9.49
N ASP A 40 16.87 3.52 -10.70
CA ASP A 40 18.12 4.11 -11.18
C ASP A 40 18.02 5.65 -11.24
N GLU A 41 16.93 6.19 -11.80
CA GLU A 41 16.69 7.63 -11.90
C GLU A 41 16.58 8.29 -10.52
N ILE A 42 15.90 7.65 -9.57
CA ILE A 42 15.76 8.16 -8.21
C ILE A 42 17.11 8.14 -7.49
N MET A 43 17.93 7.09 -7.65
CA MET A 43 19.25 7.03 -7.02
C MET A 43 20.18 8.16 -7.50
N VAL A 44 20.16 8.47 -8.81
CA VAL A 44 20.92 9.60 -9.38
C VAL A 44 20.48 10.93 -8.76
N LYS A 45 19.16 11.15 -8.63
CA LYS A 45 18.62 12.36 -8.00
C LYS A 45 18.95 12.40 -6.50
N LEU A 46 18.84 11.28 -5.81
CA LEU A 46 19.12 11.17 -4.38
C LEU A 46 20.58 11.55 -4.09
N GLU A 47 21.53 11.07 -4.88
CA GLU A 47 22.95 11.42 -4.75
C GLU A 47 23.18 12.93 -4.79
N GLN A 48 22.43 13.67 -5.62
CA GLN A 48 22.52 15.13 -5.70
C GLN A 48 22.06 15.83 -4.41
N TYR A 49 21.13 15.23 -3.66
CA TYR A 49 20.62 15.80 -2.41
C TYR A 49 21.41 15.37 -1.17
N VAL A 50 21.86 14.11 -1.11
CA VAL A 50 22.48 13.54 0.09
C VAL A 50 24.00 13.39 -0.02
N GLY A 51 24.56 13.49 -1.22
CA GLY A 51 25.99 13.27 -1.50
C GLY A 51 26.36 11.79 -1.56
N LYS A 52 27.35 11.48 -2.40
CA LYS A 52 27.79 10.11 -2.72
C LYS A 52 28.14 9.26 -1.50
N GLN A 53 28.75 9.87 -0.48
CA GLN A 53 29.16 9.19 0.76
C GLN A 53 27.98 8.72 1.63
N ASN A 54 26.79 9.28 1.42
CA ASN A 54 25.58 8.93 2.16
C ASN A 54 24.65 8.02 1.33
N MET A 55 25.08 7.58 0.14
CA MET A 55 24.26 6.73 -0.71
C MET A 55 24.20 5.30 -0.15
N PRO A 56 23.00 4.70 -0.07
CA PRO A 56 22.86 3.28 0.23
C PRO A 56 23.40 2.42 -0.93
N ALA A 57 23.72 1.16 -0.64
CA ALA A 57 23.98 0.19 -1.69
C ALA A 57 22.72 -0.03 -2.55
N TYR A 58 22.90 -0.36 -3.82
CA TYR A 58 21.79 -0.52 -4.76
C TYR A 58 20.73 -1.50 -4.28
N HIS A 59 21.15 -2.67 -3.78
CA HIS A 59 20.23 -3.70 -3.29
C HIS A 59 19.43 -3.25 -2.06
N ASP A 60 20.06 -2.48 -1.15
CA ASP A 60 19.37 -1.89 -0.01
C ASP A 60 18.34 -0.86 -0.47
N PHE A 61 18.73 0.01 -1.41
CA PHE A 61 17.84 1.02 -1.96
C PHE A 61 16.65 0.41 -2.71
N LEU A 62 16.87 -0.63 -3.51
CA LEU A 62 15.81 -1.36 -4.19
C LEU A 62 14.83 -1.99 -3.18
N GLY A 63 15.35 -2.55 -2.08
CA GLY A 63 14.51 -3.02 -0.97
C GLY A 63 13.72 -1.90 -0.29
N MET A 64 14.32 -0.72 -0.12
CA MET A 64 13.63 0.46 0.43
C MET A 64 12.54 0.97 -0.51
N PHE A 65 12.84 1.09 -1.80
CA PHE A 65 11.90 1.47 -2.84
C PHE A 65 10.69 0.54 -2.82
N GLY A 66 10.92 -0.78 -2.81
CA GLY A 66 9.84 -1.75 -2.74
C GLY A 66 8.96 -1.61 -1.51
N ARG A 67 9.55 -1.47 -0.31
CA ARG A 67 8.80 -1.21 0.94
C ARG A 67 7.94 0.04 0.83
N MET A 68 8.50 1.12 0.29
CA MET A 68 7.75 2.36 0.08
C MET A 68 6.61 2.16 -0.92
N MET A 69 6.85 1.47 -2.03
CA MET A 69 5.85 1.32 -3.07
C MET A 69 4.67 0.46 -2.62
N VAL A 70 4.90 -0.66 -1.95
CA VAL A 70 3.83 -1.63 -1.67
C VAL A 70 3.11 -1.39 -0.33
N ASN A 71 3.64 -0.54 0.55
CA ASN A 71 3.05 -0.28 1.88
C ASN A 71 2.61 1.18 2.10
N ARG A 72 2.80 2.07 1.10
CA ARG A 72 2.41 3.49 1.22
C ARG A 72 0.90 3.69 1.22
N PHE A 73 0.49 4.74 1.90
CA PHE A 73 -0.85 5.31 1.86
C PHE A 73 -0.82 6.61 1.08
N CYS A 74 -1.85 6.83 0.26
CA CYS A 74 -2.10 8.11 -0.38
C CYS A 74 -2.72 9.06 0.66
N LEU A 75 -1.94 10.01 1.15
CA LEU A 75 -2.43 11.00 2.12
C LEU A 75 -3.33 11.99 1.39
N MET A 76 -4.55 12.15 1.87
CA MET A 76 -5.56 13.02 1.27
C MET A 76 -6.14 13.99 2.31
N ASP A 77 -6.59 15.16 1.85
CA ASP A 77 -7.39 16.08 2.66
C ASP A 77 -8.88 15.68 2.70
N THR A 78 -9.70 16.50 3.38
CA THR A 78 -11.14 16.27 3.53
C THR A 78 -11.93 16.39 2.23
N THR A 79 -11.32 16.91 1.15
CA THR A 79 -11.92 17.01 -0.18
C THR A 79 -11.44 15.90 -1.12
N MET A 80 -10.74 14.89 -0.59
CA MET A 80 -10.11 13.81 -1.36
C MET A 80 -8.98 14.28 -2.30
N THR A 81 -8.42 15.48 -2.06
CA THR A 81 -7.25 15.95 -2.80
C THR A 81 -5.99 15.26 -2.28
N ILE A 82 -5.17 14.75 -3.19
CA ILE A 82 -3.90 14.08 -2.87
C ILE A 82 -2.88 15.10 -2.38
N LEU A 83 -2.39 14.91 -1.15
CA LEU A 83 -1.35 15.71 -0.53
C LEU A 83 0.05 15.08 -0.68
N GLY A 84 0.12 13.75 -0.79
CA GLY A 84 1.39 13.04 -0.98
C GLY A 84 1.33 11.56 -0.60
N SER A 85 2.52 10.94 -0.54
CA SER A 85 2.69 9.57 -0.06
C SER A 85 3.10 9.55 1.41
N SER A 86 2.59 8.57 2.14
CA SER A 86 2.84 8.41 3.58
C SER A 86 3.06 6.94 3.92
N LEU A 87 3.83 6.68 4.98
CA LEU A 87 4.10 5.33 5.47
C LEU A 87 3.69 5.21 6.93
N TYR A 88 2.78 4.28 7.22
CA TYR A 88 2.24 4.03 8.55
C TYR A 88 2.51 2.58 8.93
N LEU A 89 3.59 2.33 9.67
CA LEU A 89 4.06 0.98 9.98
C LEU A 89 2.96 0.11 10.61
N SER A 90 2.21 0.66 11.57
CA SER A 90 1.10 -0.06 12.20
C SER A 90 -0.08 -0.32 11.25
N ALA A 91 -0.42 0.64 10.39
CA ALA A 91 -1.57 0.51 9.49
C ALA A 91 -1.27 -0.32 8.23
N SER A 92 -0.01 -0.47 7.83
CA SER A 92 0.38 -1.32 6.70
C SER A 92 0.11 -2.82 6.93
N ILE A 93 -0.44 -3.23 8.09
CA ILE A 93 -0.85 -4.62 8.37
C ILE A 93 -2.17 -5.02 7.71
N PHE A 94 -2.97 -4.05 7.26
CA PHE A 94 -4.31 -4.32 6.75
C PHE A 94 -4.28 -4.66 5.28
N ASP A 95 -4.73 -5.87 4.94
CA ASP A 95 -4.80 -6.34 3.56
C ASP A 95 -5.97 -5.73 2.79
N HIS A 96 -5.92 -5.89 1.48
CA HIS A 96 -6.94 -5.39 0.58
C HIS A 96 -8.19 -6.28 0.48
N ALA A 97 -9.37 -5.67 0.33
CA ALA A 97 -10.51 -6.28 -0.35
C ALA A 97 -11.26 -5.23 -1.18
N CYS A 98 -11.86 -5.63 -2.31
CA CYS A 98 -12.71 -4.74 -3.10
C CYS A 98 -14.08 -4.46 -2.44
N ASN A 99 -14.46 -5.26 -1.45
CA ASN A 99 -15.57 -5.06 -0.53
C ASN A 99 -15.03 -4.93 0.91
N PRO A 100 -14.34 -3.82 1.24
CA PRO A 100 -13.67 -3.69 2.51
C PRO A 100 -14.67 -3.61 3.68
N ASN A 101 -14.24 -4.08 4.86
CA ASN A 101 -15.00 -3.93 6.10
C ASN A 101 -14.47 -2.79 6.98
N ALA A 102 -13.48 -2.03 6.48
CA ALA A 102 -12.97 -0.83 7.10
C ALA A 102 -12.60 0.24 6.08
N TYR A 103 -12.75 1.50 6.47
CA TYR A 103 -12.43 2.67 5.68
C TYR A 103 -11.23 3.42 6.26
N VAL A 104 -10.37 3.90 5.36
CA VAL A 104 -9.18 4.69 5.69
C VAL A 104 -9.51 6.17 5.51
N SER A 105 -9.25 6.95 6.56
CA SER A 105 -9.36 8.41 6.55
C SER A 105 -8.16 9.04 7.24
N PHE A 106 -8.04 10.37 7.16
CA PHE A 106 -6.91 11.09 7.75
C PHE A 106 -7.38 12.23 8.64
N LYS A 107 -6.75 12.39 9.80
CA LYS A 107 -6.87 13.57 10.67
C LYS A 107 -5.51 14.24 10.76
N GLY A 108 -5.28 15.23 9.90
CA GLY A 108 -3.95 15.79 9.68
C GLY A 108 -3.02 14.70 9.15
N LYS A 109 -1.89 14.47 9.83
CA LYS A 109 -0.91 13.43 9.46
C LYS A 109 -1.25 12.04 10.01
N ASN A 110 -2.33 11.90 10.79
CA ASN A 110 -2.69 10.62 11.41
C ASN A 110 -3.65 9.84 10.52
N VAL A 111 -3.30 8.60 10.20
CA VAL A 111 -4.22 7.63 9.59
C VAL A 111 -5.25 7.18 10.62
N VAL A 112 -6.51 7.09 10.20
CA VAL A 112 -7.63 6.64 11.01
C VAL A 112 -8.37 5.56 10.23
N ILE A 113 -8.35 4.34 10.77
CA ILE A 113 -9.06 3.17 10.22
C ILE A 113 -10.35 2.99 11.02
N ARG A 114 -11.50 3.04 10.35
CA ARG A 114 -12.82 2.88 10.96
C ARG A 114 -13.49 1.65 10.37
N SER A 115 -14.06 0.80 11.22
CA SER A 115 -14.87 -0.30 10.71
C SER A 115 -16.15 0.24 10.07
N LEU A 116 -16.59 -0.45 9.02
CA LEU A 116 -17.85 -0.22 8.31
C LEU A 116 -18.94 -1.21 8.75
N VAL A 117 -18.60 -2.15 9.62
CA VAL A 117 -19.47 -3.22 10.10
C VAL A 117 -19.31 -3.37 11.61
N ASP A 118 -20.33 -3.88 12.27
CA ASP A 118 -20.19 -4.27 13.67
C ASP A 118 -19.32 -5.53 13.77
N MET A 119 -18.47 -5.57 14.80
CA MET A 119 -17.58 -6.70 15.06
C MET A 119 -17.67 -7.05 16.54
N ASP A 120 -18.09 -8.28 16.83
CA ASP A 120 -18.19 -8.78 18.22
C ASP A 120 -16.82 -8.79 18.91
N VAL A 121 -15.76 -9.08 18.15
CA VAL A 121 -14.38 -9.10 18.62
C VAL A 121 -13.49 -8.40 17.61
N MET A 122 -12.64 -7.48 18.10
CA MET A 122 -11.65 -6.78 17.29
C MET A 122 -10.50 -7.73 16.89
N ASP A 123 -10.63 -8.36 15.72
CA ASP A 123 -9.59 -9.16 15.10
C ASP A 123 -8.96 -8.41 13.91
N LEU A 124 -7.80 -7.78 14.16
CA LEU A 124 -7.08 -7.00 13.15
C LEU A 124 -6.71 -7.83 11.90
N SER A 125 -6.58 -9.16 12.01
CA SER A 125 -6.25 -10.03 10.87
C SER A 125 -7.40 -10.19 9.88
N LYS A 126 -8.63 -9.88 10.30
CA LYS A 126 -9.85 -9.93 9.48
C LYS A 126 -10.24 -8.58 8.89
N ILE A 127 -9.55 -7.50 9.28
CA ILE A 127 -9.79 -6.17 8.72
C ILE A 127 -9.25 -6.13 7.29
N ARG A 128 -10.06 -5.57 6.38
CA ARG A 128 -9.72 -5.35 4.98
C ARG A 128 -10.04 -3.92 4.59
N ILE A 129 -9.12 -3.28 3.87
CA ILE A 129 -9.24 -1.89 3.39
C ILE A 129 -9.20 -1.82 1.85
N GLY A 130 -9.69 -0.72 1.29
CA GLY A 130 -9.52 -0.42 -0.13
C GLY A 130 -8.13 0.18 -0.41
N TYR A 131 -7.33 -0.47 -1.26
CA TYR A 131 -6.02 0.06 -1.71
C TYR A 131 -6.15 0.97 -2.93
N ILE A 132 -7.21 0.76 -3.70
CA ILE A 132 -7.48 1.36 -5.00
C ILE A 132 -8.88 1.95 -5.02
N ASP A 133 -9.20 2.65 -6.10
CA ASP A 133 -10.56 3.11 -6.37
C ASP A 133 -11.49 1.91 -6.64
N LEU A 134 -12.50 1.76 -5.77
CA LEU A 134 -13.45 0.65 -5.79
C LEU A 134 -14.60 0.84 -6.80
N ILE A 135 -14.71 2.03 -7.40
CA ILE A 135 -15.72 2.35 -8.44
C ILE A 135 -15.34 1.70 -9.77
N LYS A 136 -14.04 1.45 -10.01
CA LYS A 136 -13.53 0.84 -11.23
C LYS A 136 -14.12 -0.56 -11.45
N PRO A 137 -14.28 -1.01 -12.71
CA PRO A 137 -14.67 -2.38 -13.03
C PRO A 137 -13.71 -3.42 -12.43
N SER A 138 -14.22 -4.63 -12.17
CA SER A 138 -13.49 -5.70 -11.49
C SER A 138 -12.19 -6.08 -12.18
N ARG A 139 -12.19 -6.12 -13.52
CA ARG A 139 -10.99 -6.34 -14.34
C ARG A 139 -9.90 -5.29 -14.09
N ASP A 140 -10.29 -4.02 -14.06
CA ASP A 140 -9.36 -2.90 -13.89
C ASP A 140 -8.80 -2.88 -12.48
N ARG A 141 -9.65 -3.17 -11.48
CA ARG A 141 -9.24 -3.35 -10.08
C ARG A 141 -8.18 -4.44 -9.95
N MET A 142 -8.45 -5.62 -10.50
CA MET A 142 -7.52 -6.76 -10.47
C MET A 142 -6.20 -6.45 -11.17
N SER A 143 -6.25 -5.83 -12.36
CA SER A 143 -5.05 -5.42 -13.11
C SER A 143 -4.23 -4.40 -12.34
N GLU A 144 -4.86 -3.40 -11.71
CA GLU A 144 -4.16 -2.38 -10.93
C GLU A 144 -3.50 -2.97 -9.68
N LEU A 145 -4.19 -3.88 -8.99
CA LEU A 145 -3.64 -4.57 -7.81
C LEU A 145 -2.44 -5.44 -8.17
N HIS A 146 -2.53 -6.18 -9.28
CA HIS A 146 -1.42 -6.99 -9.75
C HIS A 146 -0.24 -6.11 -10.18
N ASP A 147 -0.48 -5.03 -10.91
CA ASP A 147 0.58 -4.15 -11.41
C ASP A 147 1.31 -3.41 -10.27
N LYS A 148 0.59 -2.93 -9.26
CA LYS A 148 1.16 -2.06 -8.21
C LYS A 148 1.50 -2.78 -6.89
N TRP A 149 0.82 -3.89 -6.60
CA TRP A 149 0.99 -4.67 -5.35
C TRP A 149 1.31 -6.14 -5.59
N PHE A 150 1.48 -6.58 -6.84
CA PHE A 150 1.97 -7.93 -7.19
C PHE A 150 1.08 -9.08 -6.67
N PHE A 151 -0.23 -8.86 -6.56
CA PHE A 151 -1.17 -9.92 -6.20
C PHE A 151 -2.49 -9.82 -6.98
N TRP A 152 -3.17 -10.96 -7.12
CA TRP A 152 -4.53 -11.04 -7.66
C TRP A 152 -5.52 -11.08 -6.50
N CYS A 153 -6.48 -10.15 -6.48
CA CYS A 153 -7.49 -10.11 -5.42
C CYS A 153 -8.52 -11.24 -5.59
N ASP A 154 -8.74 -12.01 -4.51
CA ASP A 154 -9.66 -13.15 -4.51
C ASP A 154 -11.00 -12.87 -3.81
N CYS A 155 -11.28 -11.60 -3.46
CA CYS A 155 -12.46 -11.27 -2.66
C CYS A 155 -13.78 -11.58 -3.42
N SER A 156 -14.87 -11.73 -2.68
CA SER A 156 -16.17 -12.07 -3.27
C SER A 156 -16.64 -11.05 -4.31
N SER A 157 -16.32 -9.76 -4.14
CA SER A 157 -16.68 -8.74 -5.14
C SER A 157 -15.92 -8.89 -6.48
N CYS A 158 -14.75 -9.50 -6.51
CA CYS A 158 -14.03 -9.78 -7.76
C CYS A 158 -14.54 -11.04 -8.47
N HIS A 159 -15.22 -11.92 -7.73
CA HIS A 159 -15.78 -13.18 -8.24
C HIS A 159 -17.30 -13.11 -8.50
N ASP A 160 -17.92 -11.94 -8.32
CA ASP A 160 -19.34 -11.75 -8.60
C ASP A 160 -19.56 -11.59 -10.11
N GLU A 161 -20.05 -12.65 -10.76
CA GLU A 161 -20.31 -12.71 -12.20
C GLU A 161 -21.41 -11.73 -12.63
N LEU A 162 -22.44 -11.54 -11.79
CA LEU A 162 -23.53 -10.63 -12.10
C LEU A 162 -23.02 -9.20 -12.10
N LYS A 163 -22.26 -8.81 -11.06
CA LYS A 163 -21.64 -7.49 -10.98
C LYS A 163 -20.74 -7.22 -12.20
N GLN A 164 -19.93 -8.20 -12.59
CA GLN A 164 -19.06 -8.08 -13.77
C GLN A 164 -19.87 -7.89 -15.06
N ALA A 165 -20.98 -8.62 -15.23
CA ALA A 165 -21.87 -8.44 -16.37
C ALA A 165 -22.48 -7.04 -16.42
N PHE A 166 -22.92 -6.50 -15.27
CA PHE A 166 -23.42 -5.13 -15.18
C PHE A 166 -22.34 -4.10 -15.50
N GLU A 167 -21.14 -4.23 -14.92
CA GLU A 167 -20.00 -3.34 -15.17
C GLU A 167 -19.65 -3.27 -16.67
N LEU A 168 -19.68 -4.41 -17.38
CA LEU A 168 -19.45 -4.45 -18.83
C LEU A 168 -20.55 -3.77 -19.63
N SER A 169 -21.82 -3.93 -19.22
CA SER A 169 -22.96 -3.32 -19.90
C SER A 169 -23.00 -1.79 -19.78
N ALA A 170 -22.49 -1.24 -18.67
CA ALA A 170 -22.46 0.19 -18.40
C ALA A 170 -21.29 0.93 -19.08
N ALA A 171 -20.31 0.19 -19.62
CA ALA A 171 -19.15 0.73 -20.31
C ALA A 171 -19.35 0.91 -21.84
N CYS A 172 -20.52 0.54 -22.36
CA CYS A 172 -20.91 0.62 -23.78
C CYS A 172 -21.74 1.89 -24.07
#